data_AF-A0A4R2GQZ7-F1
#
_entry.id   AF-A0A4R2GQZ7-F1
#
_cell.length_a   1.000
_cell.length_b   1.000
_cell.length_c   1.000
_cell.angle_alpha   90.00
_cell.angle_beta   90.00
_cell.angle_gamma   90.00
#
_symmetry.space_group_name_H-M   'P 1'
#
loop_
_entity.id
_entity.type
_entity.pdbx_description
1 polymer ?
#
loop_
_entity_poly.entity_id
_entity_poly.type
_entity_poly.pdbx_seq_one_letter_code
_entity_poly.pdbx_strand_id
1 'polypeptide(L)'
;MNATGFETRAHLTGRIAALENALKENRKHIVNEIDALLEACDELEDGTPLLETMGDASRLAYDEATADLKAIDALLAAGQSDAKRDGVYEVGGQEYMRDAKGNLIPVATIKPQHLLQDEMVRKIINYASEQSEQVRRFLGHVFADLNALQTLLEQEYAAPKGGAKGNVTFQSFDGLKKVQVQIADVLDFGPELQPAKALIDECLMEWGAESRPELRAIINTVFSVDKEGQINRSGLFQLLHMEVDDYRWKRAMDALRDAIRIVGAKRYVRFYRRPETGAAWEPIVIDLARA
;
A
#
# COMPACT_ATOMS: atom_id res chain seq x y z
N MET A 1 -13.95 20.86 -27.16
CA MET A 1 -13.64 20.78 -25.72
C MET A 1 -12.38 19.95 -25.56
N ASN A 2 -11.23 20.40 -25.07
CA ASN A 2 -10.79 21.71 -24.58
C ASN A 2 -9.28 21.83 -24.89
N ALA A 3 -8.89 22.84 -25.67
CA ALA A 3 -7.48 23.15 -25.98
C ALA A 3 -6.65 23.53 -24.72
N THR A 4 -7.33 23.81 -23.61
CA THR A 4 -6.72 24.24 -22.35
C THR A 4 -5.99 23.13 -21.59
N GLY A 5 -6.30 21.85 -21.79
CA GLY A 5 -5.66 20.74 -21.05
C GLY A 5 -4.23 20.41 -21.53
N PHE A 6 -3.97 20.54 -22.83
CA PHE A 6 -2.65 20.28 -23.43
C PHE A 6 -1.68 21.44 -23.18
N GLU A 7 -2.17 22.68 -23.26
CA GLU A 7 -1.39 23.88 -22.91
C GLU A 7 -0.98 23.87 -21.42
N THR A 8 -1.84 23.38 -20.53
CA THR A 8 -1.53 23.28 -19.08
C THR A 8 -0.45 22.24 -18.78
N ARG A 9 -0.46 21.07 -19.47
CA ARG A 9 0.56 20.02 -19.27
C ARG A 9 1.93 20.42 -19.83
N ALA A 10 1.97 21.08 -20.97
CA ALA A 10 3.21 21.62 -21.55
C ALA A 10 3.80 22.72 -20.65
N HIS A 11 2.95 23.61 -20.11
CA HIS A 11 3.34 24.66 -19.19
C HIS A 11 3.88 24.13 -17.84
N LEU A 12 3.25 23.09 -17.27
CA LEU A 12 3.74 22.44 -16.04
C LEU A 12 5.06 21.69 -16.27
N THR A 13 5.22 21.01 -17.40
CA THR A 13 6.48 20.32 -17.75
C THR A 13 7.62 21.33 -17.92
N GLY A 14 7.35 22.49 -18.54
CA GLY A 14 8.32 23.58 -18.63
C GLY A 14 8.69 24.17 -17.27
N ARG A 15 7.72 24.32 -16.36
CA ARG A 15 7.97 24.79 -14.97
C ARG A 15 8.76 23.78 -14.15
N ILE A 16 8.53 22.48 -14.29
CA ILE A 16 9.31 21.43 -13.61
C ILE A 16 10.74 21.44 -14.13
N ALA A 17 10.95 21.47 -15.45
CA ALA A 17 12.29 21.55 -16.03
C ALA A 17 13.04 22.82 -15.58
N ALA A 18 12.35 23.97 -15.49
CA ALA A 18 12.92 25.21 -14.97
C ALA A 18 13.31 25.11 -13.48
N LEU A 19 12.48 24.45 -12.66
CA LEU A 19 12.78 24.22 -11.23
C LEU A 19 13.91 23.21 -11.03
N GLU A 20 13.97 22.13 -11.82
CA GLU A 20 15.08 21.17 -11.81
C GLU A 20 16.38 21.83 -12.24
N ASN A 21 16.35 22.71 -13.25
CA ASN A 21 17.52 23.43 -13.70
C ASN A 21 17.95 24.48 -12.67
N ALA A 22 17.00 25.19 -12.05
CA ALA A 22 17.28 26.10 -10.94
C ALA A 22 17.86 25.35 -9.72
N LEU A 23 17.40 24.14 -9.42
CA LEU A 23 17.95 23.31 -8.34
C LEU A 23 19.38 22.85 -8.66
N LYS A 24 19.66 22.48 -9.92
CA LYS A 24 21.00 22.13 -10.41
C LYS A 24 21.94 23.33 -10.41
N GLU A 25 21.48 24.49 -10.84
CA GLU A 25 22.24 25.74 -10.83
C GLU A 25 22.52 26.20 -9.39
N ASN A 26 21.56 26.09 -8.49
CA ASN A 26 21.74 26.42 -7.07
C ASN A 26 22.69 25.42 -6.39
N ARG A 27 22.61 24.12 -6.72
CA ARG A 27 23.62 23.12 -6.30
C ARG A 27 25.00 23.48 -6.82
N LYS A 28 25.12 23.86 -8.10
CA LYS A 28 26.40 24.28 -8.69
C LYS A 28 26.94 25.56 -8.04
N HIS A 29 26.06 26.51 -7.70
CA HIS A 29 26.43 27.71 -6.96
C HIS A 29 26.96 27.36 -5.57
N ILE A 30 26.24 26.54 -4.80
CA ILE A 30 26.66 26.12 -3.46
C ILE A 30 27.98 25.34 -3.52
N VAL A 31 28.14 24.43 -4.48
CA VAL A 31 29.40 23.67 -4.67
C VAL A 31 30.54 24.61 -5.07
N ASN A 32 30.33 25.53 -6.01
CA ASN A 32 31.35 26.51 -6.39
C ASN A 32 31.69 27.47 -5.25
N GLU A 33 30.73 27.81 -4.39
CA GLU A 33 30.91 28.66 -3.22
C GLU A 33 31.67 27.91 -2.11
N ILE A 34 31.43 26.60 -1.95
CA ILE A 34 32.24 25.72 -1.11
C ILE A 34 33.66 25.56 -1.67
N ASP A 35 33.82 25.33 -2.97
CA ASP A 35 35.13 25.22 -3.63
C ASP A 35 35.91 26.54 -3.55
N ALA A 36 35.24 27.68 -3.73
CA ALA A 36 35.86 29.00 -3.56
C ALA A 36 36.21 29.30 -2.10
N LEU A 37 35.44 28.82 -1.13
CA LEU A 37 35.77 28.90 0.30
C LEU A 37 36.93 27.98 0.66
N LEU A 38 37.04 26.78 0.04
CA LEU A 38 38.17 25.87 0.19
C LEU A 38 39.44 26.45 -0.44
N GLU A 39 39.35 27.05 -1.62
CA GLU A 39 40.48 27.71 -2.31
C GLU A 39 40.93 28.98 -1.56
N ALA A 40 39.99 29.76 -1.00
CA ALA A 40 40.30 30.88 -0.11
C ALA A 40 40.89 30.45 1.25
N CYS A 41 40.64 29.21 1.70
CA CYS A 41 41.29 28.62 2.87
C CYS A 41 42.74 28.17 2.58
N ASP A 42 43.07 27.84 1.32
CA ASP A 42 44.43 27.45 0.90
C ASP A 42 45.36 28.66 0.67
N GLU A 43 44.81 29.87 0.47
CA GLU A 43 45.59 31.10 0.25
C GLU A 43 46.00 31.84 1.55
N LEU A 44 45.62 31.37 2.74
CA LEU A 44 46.10 31.92 4.01
C LEU A 44 47.55 31.46 4.26
N GLU A 45 48.48 32.42 4.12
CA GLU A 45 49.93 32.31 4.26
C GLU A 45 50.40 31.57 5.54
N ASP A 46 50.56 30.25 5.44
CA ASP A 46 51.65 29.44 6.02
C ASP A 46 51.23 27.98 5.86
N GLY A 47 51.76 27.30 4.84
CA GLY A 47 51.34 25.99 4.30
C GLY A 47 51.24 24.82 5.30
N THR A 48 50.31 24.90 6.23
CA THR A 48 49.99 23.94 7.27
C THR A 48 48.54 23.51 7.05
N PRO A 49 48.25 22.24 6.76
CA PRO A 49 46.88 21.81 6.49
C PRO A 49 45.99 22.02 7.73
N LEU A 50 44.84 22.68 7.54
CA LEU A 50 43.83 23.02 8.55
C LEU A 50 43.45 21.87 9.50
N LEU A 51 43.61 20.62 9.06
CA LEU A 51 43.34 19.42 9.85
C LEU A 51 44.18 19.30 11.14
N GLU A 52 45.32 19.99 11.23
CA GLU A 52 46.23 19.93 12.39
C GLU A 52 45.96 21.03 13.44
N THR A 53 45.22 22.09 13.09
CA THR A 53 44.93 23.24 13.99
C THR A 53 43.49 23.28 14.50
N MET A 54 42.62 22.41 13.99
CA MET A 54 41.24 22.27 14.44
C MET A 54 41.17 21.52 15.78
N GLY A 55 40.49 22.10 16.77
CA GLY A 55 40.13 21.37 18.00
C GLY A 55 39.23 20.18 17.69
N ASP A 56 39.31 19.13 18.51
CA ASP A 56 38.67 17.82 18.27
C ASP A 56 37.20 17.90 17.82
N ALA A 57 36.43 18.87 18.34
CA ALA A 57 35.03 19.09 17.98
C ALA A 57 34.83 19.58 16.53
N SER A 58 35.72 20.43 16.02
CA SER A 58 35.65 20.95 14.64
C SER A 58 36.10 19.90 13.63
N ARG A 59 37.04 19.03 14.03
CA ARG A 59 37.50 17.90 13.21
C ARG A 59 36.41 16.83 13.07
N LEU A 60 35.70 16.51 14.17
CA LEU A 60 34.55 15.61 14.15
C LEU A 60 33.43 16.13 13.23
N ALA A 61 33.12 17.43 13.28
CA ALA A 61 32.10 18.03 12.42
C ALA A 61 32.49 18.02 10.92
N TYR A 62 33.77 18.20 10.61
CA TYR A 62 34.29 18.09 9.24
C TYR A 62 34.21 16.63 8.73
N ASP A 63 34.60 15.67 9.56
CA ASP A 63 34.54 14.25 9.22
C ASP A 63 33.09 13.76 9.03
N GLU A 64 32.16 14.21 9.88
CA GLU A 64 30.72 13.93 9.76
C GLU A 64 30.12 14.53 8.48
N ALA A 65 30.38 15.81 8.19
CA ALA A 65 29.87 16.46 6.98
C ALA A 65 30.43 15.84 5.69
N THR A 66 31.69 15.42 5.69
CA THR A 66 32.33 14.75 4.55
C THR A 66 31.81 13.32 4.38
N ALA A 67 31.48 12.63 5.49
CA ALA A 67 30.84 11.32 5.46
C ALA A 67 29.41 11.40 4.91
N ASP A 68 28.64 12.42 5.30
CA ASP A 68 27.29 12.66 4.80
C ASP A 68 27.29 13.02 3.31
N LEU A 69 28.21 13.87 2.84
CA LEU A 69 28.41 14.17 1.42
C LEU A 69 28.78 12.91 0.62
N LYS A 70 29.69 12.08 1.13
CA LYS A 70 30.03 10.78 0.51
C LYS A 70 28.85 9.81 0.53
N ALA A 71 28.01 9.81 1.55
CA ALA A 71 26.82 8.98 1.62
C ALA A 71 25.75 9.45 0.59
N ILE A 72 25.60 10.76 0.42
CA ILE A 72 24.73 11.37 -0.59
C ILE A 72 25.26 11.07 -2.00
N ASP A 73 26.55 11.23 -2.25
CA ASP A 73 27.16 10.88 -3.54
C ASP A 73 27.12 9.37 -3.81
N ALA A 74 27.24 8.52 -2.79
CA ALA A 74 27.05 7.07 -2.92
C ALA A 74 25.58 6.70 -3.22
N LEU A 75 24.61 7.40 -2.61
CA LEU A 75 23.18 7.23 -2.93
C LEU A 75 22.85 7.73 -4.34
N LEU A 76 23.45 8.83 -4.78
CA LEU A 76 23.30 9.36 -6.13
C LEU A 76 24.00 8.48 -7.17
N ALA A 77 25.17 7.92 -6.84
CA ALA A 77 25.89 6.95 -7.67
C ALA A 77 25.17 5.59 -7.72
N ALA A 78 24.54 5.14 -6.63
CA ALA A 78 23.64 3.99 -6.64
C ALA A 78 22.38 4.24 -7.49
N GLY A 79 21.96 5.50 -7.64
CA GLY A 79 20.89 5.91 -8.54
C GLY A 79 21.31 6.09 -10.01
N GLN A 80 22.62 6.09 -10.33
CA GLN A 80 23.13 6.38 -11.67
C GLN A 80 24.09 5.33 -12.26
N SER A 81 24.62 4.40 -11.47
CA SER A 81 25.47 3.32 -11.96
C SER A 81 24.66 2.03 -12.11
N ASP A 82 24.56 1.59 -13.36
CA ASP A 82 23.92 0.37 -13.82
C ASP A 82 22.38 0.41 -13.90
N ALA A 83 21.88 1.19 -14.85
CA ALA A 83 20.62 0.86 -15.52
C ALA A 83 20.80 -0.45 -16.32
N LYS A 84 21.07 -1.55 -15.63
CA LYS A 84 20.76 -2.88 -16.13
C LYS A 84 19.29 -2.82 -16.48
N ARG A 85 18.98 -2.81 -17.78
CA ARG A 85 17.59 -2.77 -18.26
C ARG A 85 16.86 -3.90 -17.56
N ASP A 86 15.98 -3.54 -16.63
CA ASP A 86 15.33 -4.50 -15.77
C ASP A 86 14.60 -5.53 -16.67
N GLY A 87 14.83 -6.83 -16.42
CA GLY A 87 14.34 -7.90 -17.29
C GLY A 87 15.22 -8.30 -18.49
N VAL A 88 16.36 -7.65 -18.72
CA VAL A 88 17.36 -8.05 -19.73
C VAL A 88 18.44 -8.95 -19.11
N TYR A 89 18.73 -10.06 -19.77
CA TYR A 89 19.72 -11.06 -19.40
C TYR A 89 20.79 -11.13 -20.47
N GLU A 90 22.06 -11.13 -20.07
CA GLU A 90 23.17 -11.35 -20.98
C GLU A 90 23.50 -12.85 -21.03
N VAL A 91 23.45 -13.45 -22.22
CA VAL A 91 23.81 -14.85 -22.44
C VAL A 91 24.77 -14.91 -23.61
N GLY A 92 26.03 -15.28 -23.34
CA GLY A 92 27.06 -15.41 -24.39
C GLY A 92 27.37 -14.09 -25.13
N GLY A 93 27.25 -12.94 -24.45
CA GLY A 93 27.50 -11.61 -25.05
C GLY A 93 26.34 -11.06 -25.87
N GLN A 94 25.17 -11.69 -25.84
CA GLN A 94 23.93 -11.17 -26.45
C GLN A 94 22.87 -10.91 -25.38
N GLU A 95 22.07 -9.86 -25.60
CA GLU A 95 20.96 -9.48 -24.74
C GLU A 95 19.70 -10.28 -25.07
N TYR A 96 19.08 -10.85 -24.03
CA TYR A 96 17.83 -11.60 -24.10
C TYR A 96 16.82 -11.06 -23.09
N MET A 97 15.53 -11.19 -23.40
CA MET A 97 14.44 -10.95 -22.46
C MET A 97 13.56 -12.19 -22.35
N ARG A 98 12.95 -12.40 -21.18
CA ARG A 98 11.98 -13.48 -20.97
C ARG A 98 10.59 -13.09 -21.48
N ASP A 99 9.97 -13.95 -22.26
CA ASP A 99 8.55 -13.81 -22.62
C ASP A 99 7.62 -14.30 -21.50
N ALA A 100 6.31 -14.14 -21.70
CA ALA A 100 5.29 -14.58 -20.75
C ALA A 100 5.24 -16.11 -20.54
N LYS A 101 5.85 -16.90 -21.42
CA LYS A 101 5.98 -18.36 -21.31
C LYS A 101 7.32 -18.77 -20.66
N GLY A 102 8.17 -17.81 -20.33
CA GLY A 102 9.48 -18.01 -19.70
C GLY A 102 10.62 -18.29 -20.68
N ASN A 103 10.39 -18.22 -21.99
CA ASN A 103 11.41 -18.41 -23.02
C ASN A 103 12.32 -17.18 -23.14
N LEU A 104 13.62 -17.40 -23.41
CA LEU A 104 14.56 -16.33 -23.71
C LEU A 104 14.47 -15.95 -25.18
N ILE A 105 14.08 -14.69 -25.45
CA ILE A 105 14.01 -14.11 -26.78
C ILE A 105 15.14 -13.09 -26.93
N PRO A 106 15.96 -13.15 -27.99
CA PRO A 106 16.97 -12.13 -28.24
C PRO A 106 16.32 -10.74 -28.37
N VAL A 107 16.85 -9.73 -27.69
CA VAL A 107 16.30 -8.36 -27.69
C VAL A 107 16.18 -7.81 -29.11
N ALA A 108 17.16 -8.11 -29.96
CA ALA A 108 17.19 -7.68 -31.36
C ALA A 108 15.99 -8.19 -32.20
N THR A 109 15.32 -9.27 -31.76
CA THR A 109 14.16 -9.84 -32.46
C THR A 109 12.83 -9.25 -31.96
N ILE A 110 12.84 -8.53 -30.84
CA ILE A 110 11.64 -7.93 -30.24
C ILE A 110 11.34 -6.60 -30.93
N LYS A 111 10.06 -6.36 -31.24
CA LYS A 111 9.64 -5.10 -31.85
C LYS A 111 9.98 -3.91 -30.93
N PRO A 112 10.51 -2.79 -31.44
CA PRO A 112 10.85 -1.62 -30.63
C PRO A 112 9.70 -1.08 -29.77
N GLN A 113 8.47 -1.15 -30.28
CA GLN A 113 7.25 -0.72 -29.58
C GLN A 113 7.00 -1.53 -28.30
N HIS A 114 7.30 -2.84 -28.31
CA HIS A 114 7.15 -3.71 -27.15
C HIS A 114 8.25 -3.48 -26.12
N LEU A 115 9.49 -3.20 -26.56
CA LEU A 115 10.59 -2.82 -25.67
C LEU A 115 10.28 -1.50 -24.94
N LEU A 116 9.80 -0.49 -25.67
CA LEU A 116 9.40 0.80 -25.09
C LEU A 116 8.23 0.64 -24.10
N GLN A 117 7.26 -0.22 -24.42
CA GLN A 117 6.15 -0.52 -23.52
C GLN A 117 6.63 -1.22 -22.25
N ASP A 118 7.51 -2.21 -22.36
CA ASP A 118 8.08 -2.92 -21.20
C ASP A 118 8.87 -1.96 -20.29
N GLU A 119 9.73 -1.11 -20.88
CA GLU A 119 10.47 -0.08 -20.14
C GLU A 119 9.52 0.88 -19.39
N MET A 120 8.48 1.37 -20.07
CA MET A 120 7.48 2.26 -19.46
C MET A 120 6.74 1.55 -18.32
N VAL A 121 6.30 0.31 -18.51
CA VAL A 121 5.58 -0.46 -17.49
C VAL A 121 6.47 -0.69 -16.27
N ARG A 122 7.71 -1.16 -16.46
CA ARG A 122 8.65 -1.37 -15.34
C ARG A 122 8.92 -0.10 -14.57
N LYS A 123 9.13 1.01 -15.27
CA LYS A 123 9.30 2.32 -14.65
C LYS A 123 8.09 2.70 -13.77
N ILE A 124 6.87 2.53 -14.27
CA ILE A 124 5.64 2.83 -13.51
C ILE A 124 5.50 1.87 -12.32
N ILE A 125 5.80 0.59 -12.49
CA ILE A 125 5.76 -0.41 -11.41
C ILE A 125 6.78 -0.10 -10.32
N ASN A 126 7.97 0.39 -10.68
CA ASN A 126 8.97 0.80 -9.71
C ASN A 126 8.46 1.93 -8.83
N TYR A 127 7.90 2.99 -9.42
CA TYR A 127 7.24 4.05 -8.65
C TYR A 127 6.17 3.48 -7.73
N ALA A 128 5.20 2.74 -8.29
CA ALA A 128 4.10 2.17 -7.51
C ALA A 128 4.58 1.28 -6.35
N SER A 129 5.68 0.55 -6.54
CA SER A 129 6.29 -0.30 -5.52
C SER A 129 6.89 0.50 -4.37
N GLU A 130 7.57 1.62 -4.66
CA GLU A 130 8.09 2.54 -3.65
C GLU A 130 6.97 3.14 -2.81
N GLN A 131 5.87 3.60 -3.44
CA GLN A 131 4.72 4.11 -2.70
C GLN A 131 4.05 3.01 -1.86
N SER A 132 3.94 1.79 -2.39
CA SER A 132 3.44 0.64 -1.63
C SER A 132 4.27 0.36 -0.38
N GLU A 133 5.59 0.45 -0.51
CA GLU A 133 6.50 0.27 0.63
C GLU A 133 6.37 1.40 1.65
N GLN A 134 6.22 2.64 1.19
CA GLN A 134 5.98 3.79 2.08
C GLN A 134 4.69 3.61 2.88
N VAL A 135 3.60 3.17 2.24
CA VAL A 135 2.33 2.86 2.92
C VAL A 135 2.51 1.72 3.92
N ARG A 136 3.29 0.68 3.59
CA ARG A 136 3.59 -0.43 4.50
C ARG A 136 4.35 0.04 5.74
N ARG A 137 5.40 0.86 5.55
CA ARG A 137 6.19 1.46 6.63
C ARG A 137 5.31 2.33 7.53
N PHE A 138 4.50 3.21 6.93
CA PHE A 138 3.53 4.04 7.63
C PHE A 138 2.59 3.21 8.50
N LEU A 139 2.00 2.13 7.95
CA LEU A 139 1.09 1.26 8.70
C LEU A 139 1.80 0.58 9.88
N GLY A 140 3.06 0.17 9.69
CA GLY A 140 3.91 -0.37 10.75
C GLY A 140 4.09 0.62 11.91
N HIS A 141 4.45 1.86 11.61
CA HIS A 141 4.58 2.93 12.61
C HIS A 141 3.27 3.19 13.35
N VAL A 142 2.16 3.33 12.62
CA VAL A 142 0.84 3.55 13.23
C VAL A 142 0.49 2.45 14.22
N PHE A 143 0.69 1.17 13.88
CA PHE A 143 0.42 0.10 14.82
C PHE A 143 1.37 0.11 16.02
N ALA A 144 2.65 0.42 15.83
CA ALA A 144 3.61 0.52 16.92
C ALA A 144 3.18 1.59 17.93
N ASP A 145 2.87 2.79 17.45
CA ASP A 145 2.47 3.94 18.28
C ASP A 145 1.16 3.67 19.03
N LEU A 146 0.15 3.14 18.34
CA LEU A 146 -1.15 2.85 18.97
C LEU A 146 -1.04 1.75 20.02
N ASN A 147 -0.26 0.69 19.77
CA ASN A 147 -0.04 -0.37 20.76
C ASN A 147 0.77 0.14 21.95
N ALA A 148 1.75 1.02 21.73
CA ALA A 148 2.54 1.63 22.80
C ALA A 148 1.64 2.47 23.71
N LEU A 149 0.80 3.35 23.15
CA LEU A 149 -0.17 4.14 23.93
C LEU A 149 -1.16 3.26 24.71
N GLN A 150 -1.69 2.23 24.06
CA GLN A 150 -2.59 1.27 24.72
C GLN A 150 -1.90 0.58 25.89
N THR A 151 -0.65 0.16 25.73
CA THR A 151 0.14 -0.48 26.79
C THR A 151 0.35 0.46 27.98
N LEU A 152 0.63 1.74 27.73
CA LEU A 152 0.77 2.74 28.79
C LEU A 152 -0.55 2.94 29.56
N LEU A 153 -1.68 3.00 28.86
CA LEU A 153 -3.00 3.10 29.49
C LEU A 153 -3.33 1.86 30.33
N GLU A 154 -3.04 0.66 29.82
CA GLU A 154 -3.24 -0.59 30.56
C GLU A 154 -2.40 -0.63 31.84
N GLN A 155 -1.16 -0.16 31.78
CA GLN A 155 -0.27 -0.04 32.94
C GLN A 155 -0.80 0.96 33.96
N GLU A 156 -1.19 2.16 33.53
CA GLU A 156 -1.68 3.24 34.39
C GLU A 156 -2.93 2.81 35.17
N TYR A 157 -3.84 2.11 34.53
CA TYR A 157 -5.11 1.68 35.14
C TYR A 157 -5.10 0.24 35.68
N ALA A 158 -3.94 -0.42 35.73
CA ALA A 158 -3.80 -1.82 36.13
C ALA A 158 -4.79 -2.78 35.44
N ALA A 159 -5.12 -2.48 34.17
CA ALA A 159 -6.04 -3.29 33.39
C ALA A 159 -5.36 -4.62 33.00
N PRO A 160 -6.11 -5.73 33.00
CA PRO A 160 -5.54 -7.01 32.58
C PRO A 160 -5.06 -6.92 31.12
N LYS A 161 -3.78 -7.22 30.90
CA LYS A 161 -3.23 -7.40 29.55
C LYS A 161 -4.02 -8.47 28.83
N GLY A 162 -4.74 -8.09 27.77
CA GLY A 162 -5.38 -9.06 26.88
C GLY A 162 -6.91 -9.13 26.90
N GLY A 163 -7.61 -8.06 27.27
CA GLY A 163 -8.99 -7.89 26.83
C GLY A 163 -9.08 -8.05 25.30
N ALA A 164 -10.07 -8.79 24.79
CA ALA A 164 -10.21 -9.14 23.38
C ALA A 164 -9.88 -7.92 22.50
N LYS A 165 -8.91 -8.07 21.60
CA LYS A 165 -8.48 -7.04 20.65
C LYS A 165 -9.72 -6.52 19.92
N GLY A 166 -10.35 -5.49 20.47
CA GLY A 166 -11.61 -4.96 20.01
C GLY A 166 -11.39 -3.80 19.06
N ASN A 167 -12.50 -3.24 18.59
CA ASN A 167 -12.45 -1.97 17.88
C ASN A 167 -12.05 -0.86 18.87
N VAL A 168 -11.00 -0.10 18.57
CA VAL A 168 -10.52 1.01 19.41
C VAL A 168 -10.55 2.29 18.61
N THR A 169 -10.96 3.38 19.25
CA THR A 169 -10.96 4.72 18.66
C THR A 169 -10.09 5.63 19.50
N PHE A 170 -9.11 6.27 18.85
CA PHE A 170 -8.26 7.31 19.42
C PHE A 170 -8.69 8.65 18.84
N GLN A 171 -8.79 9.68 19.70
CA GLN A 171 -9.13 11.03 19.30
C GLN A 171 -8.08 12.01 19.84
N SER A 172 -7.80 13.04 19.07
CA SER A 172 -6.99 14.16 19.57
C SER A 172 -7.76 14.92 20.65
N PHE A 173 -7.03 15.60 21.53
CA PHE A 173 -7.62 16.37 22.63
C PHE A 173 -8.56 17.49 22.14
N ASP A 174 -8.22 18.14 21.03
CA ASP A 174 -9.09 19.13 20.35
C ASP A 174 -10.35 18.51 19.73
N GLY A 175 -10.44 17.17 19.68
CA GLY A 175 -11.54 16.42 19.09
C GLY A 175 -11.65 16.58 17.57
N LEU A 176 -10.64 17.10 16.87
CA LEU A 176 -10.70 17.36 15.42
C LEU A 176 -10.11 16.25 14.57
N LYS A 177 -9.35 15.32 15.18
CA LYS A 177 -8.66 14.22 14.51
C LYS A 177 -9.03 12.92 15.20
N LYS A 178 -9.18 11.85 14.41
CA LYS A 178 -9.59 10.55 14.92
C LYS A 178 -8.94 9.42 14.13
N VAL A 179 -8.43 8.43 14.87
CA VAL A 179 -7.91 7.16 14.33
C VAL A 179 -8.77 6.02 14.86
N GLN A 180 -9.26 5.16 13.98
CA GLN A 180 -10.08 4.01 14.36
C GLN A 180 -9.38 2.72 13.93
N VAL A 181 -9.12 1.84 14.88
CA VAL A 181 -8.68 0.47 14.63
C VAL A 181 -9.90 -0.43 14.70
N GLN A 182 -10.18 -1.15 13.63
CA GLN A 182 -11.28 -2.10 13.56
C GLN A 182 -10.74 -3.50 13.29
N ILE A 183 -11.27 -4.49 13.98
CA ILE A 183 -10.94 -5.88 13.76
C ILE A 183 -12.19 -6.56 13.22
N ALA A 184 -12.07 -7.15 12.04
CA ALA A 184 -13.13 -7.94 11.45
C ALA A 184 -12.66 -9.38 11.24
N ASP A 185 -13.51 -10.31 11.64
CA ASP A 185 -13.26 -11.72 11.43
C ASP A 185 -13.28 -12.07 9.95
N VAL A 186 -12.32 -12.90 9.56
CA VAL A 186 -12.29 -13.53 8.25
C VAL A 186 -13.05 -14.84 8.40
N LEU A 187 -14.24 -14.86 7.81
CA LEU A 187 -15.04 -16.06 7.70
C LEU A 187 -14.56 -16.92 6.54
N ASP A 188 -14.59 -18.22 6.75
CA ASP A 188 -14.46 -19.27 5.75
C ASP A 188 -15.58 -20.29 5.96
N PHE A 189 -15.78 -21.16 4.98
CA PHE A 189 -16.87 -22.13 5.02
C PHE A 189 -16.37 -23.57 4.89
N GLY A 190 -16.85 -24.42 5.80
CA GLY A 190 -16.53 -25.83 5.84
C GLY A 190 -17.30 -26.68 4.80
N PRO A 191 -16.95 -27.98 4.72
CA PRO A 191 -17.58 -28.93 3.79
C PRO A 191 -19.09 -29.12 4.02
N GLU A 192 -19.62 -28.73 5.19
CA GLU A 192 -21.03 -28.80 5.57
C GLU A 192 -21.95 -27.98 4.63
N LEU A 193 -21.38 -27.05 3.84
CA LEU A 193 -22.11 -26.36 2.77
C LEU A 193 -22.71 -27.29 1.71
N GLN A 194 -22.01 -28.38 1.38
CA GLN A 194 -22.45 -29.31 0.34
C GLN A 194 -23.76 -30.02 0.73
N PRO A 195 -23.86 -30.67 1.91
CA PRO A 195 -25.13 -31.25 2.35
C PRO A 195 -26.21 -30.18 2.60
N ALA A 196 -25.85 -28.97 3.04
CA ALA A 196 -26.82 -27.89 3.18
C ALA A 196 -27.47 -27.49 1.85
N LYS A 197 -26.65 -27.35 0.79
CA LYS A 197 -27.13 -27.09 -0.57
C LYS A 197 -28.05 -28.20 -1.06
N ALA A 198 -27.68 -29.46 -0.83
CA ALA A 198 -28.50 -30.60 -1.24
C ALA A 198 -29.90 -30.58 -0.60
N LEU A 199 -30.00 -30.26 0.69
CA LEU A 199 -31.28 -30.13 1.40
C LEU A 199 -32.12 -28.96 0.86
N ILE A 200 -31.48 -27.83 0.53
CA ILE A 200 -32.16 -26.67 -0.06
C ILE A 200 -32.69 -27.00 -1.47
N ASP A 201 -31.87 -27.65 -2.29
CA ASP A 201 -32.26 -28.07 -3.64
C ASP A 201 -33.45 -29.05 -3.57
N GLU A 202 -33.46 -29.98 -2.61
CA GLU A 202 -34.58 -30.89 -2.37
C GLU A 202 -35.88 -30.15 -2.02
N CYS A 203 -35.83 -29.16 -1.12
CA CYS A 203 -36.98 -28.30 -0.81
C CYS A 203 -37.50 -27.56 -2.06
N LEU A 204 -36.59 -27.00 -2.86
CA LEU A 204 -36.96 -26.23 -4.05
C LEU A 204 -37.59 -27.10 -5.15
N MET A 205 -37.15 -28.35 -5.28
CA MET A 205 -37.73 -29.29 -6.24
C MET A 205 -39.18 -29.60 -5.90
N GLU A 206 -39.48 -29.83 -4.62
CA GLU A 206 -40.84 -30.15 -4.18
C GLU A 206 -41.79 -28.94 -4.25
N TRP A 207 -41.31 -27.74 -3.93
CA TRP A 207 -42.12 -26.52 -4.07
C TRP A 207 -42.37 -26.13 -5.53
N GLY A 208 -41.63 -26.70 -6.48
CA GLY A 208 -41.91 -26.53 -7.92
C GLY A 208 -42.13 -25.06 -8.31
N ALA A 209 -43.15 -24.78 -9.12
CA ALA A 209 -43.46 -23.41 -9.55
C ALA A 209 -44.00 -22.48 -8.44
N GLU A 210 -44.38 -23.02 -7.27
CA GLU A 210 -44.93 -22.22 -6.15
C GLU A 210 -43.84 -21.54 -5.31
N SER A 211 -42.58 -21.98 -5.44
CA SER A 211 -41.47 -21.29 -4.80
C SER A 211 -41.36 -19.85 -5.31
N ARG A 212 -41.29 -18.89 -4.37
CA ARG A 212 -41.16 -17.47 -4.68
C ARG A 212 -39.93 -17.23 -5.57
N PRO A 213 -40.05 -16.54 -6.72
CA PRO A 213 -38.91 -16.22 -7.59
C PRO A 213 -37.76 -15.53 -6.86
N GLU A 214 -38.08 -14.71 -5.86
CA GLU A 214 -37.13 -14.03 -4.97
C GLU A 214 -36.25 -15.02 -4.20
N LEU A 215 -36.83 -16.11 -3.69
CA LEU A 215 -36.10 -17.12 -2.93
C LEU A 215 -35.11 -17.88 -3.81
N ARG A 216 -35.51 -18.22 -5.03
CA ARG A 216 -34.63 -18.83 -6.03
C ARG A 216 -33.46 -17.92 -6.40
N ALA A 217 -33.72 -16.62 -6.55
CA ALA A 217 -32.69 -15.64 -6.86
C ALA A 217 -31.65 -15.54 -5.74
N ILE A 218 -32.09 -15.55 -4.47
CA ILE A 218 -31.18 -15.56 -3.31
C ILE A 218 -30.34 -16.83 -3.30
N ILE A 219 -30.96 -18.00 -3.42
CA ILE A 219 -30.26 -19.30 -3.37
C ILE A 219 -29.23 -19.40 -4.49
N ASN A 220 -29.60 -19.06 -5.72
CA ASN A 220 -28.66 -19.01 -6.83
C ASN A 220 -27.50 -18.06 -6.53
N THR A 221 -27.78 -16.87 -5.98
CA THR A 221 -26.74 -15.90 -5.62
C THR A 221 -25.78 -16.40 -4.52
N VAL A 222 -26.29 -17.19 -3.56
CA VAL A 222 -25.49 -17.76 -2.47
C VAL A 222 -24.52 -18.83 -2.98
N PHE A 223 -25.00 -19.69 -3.87
CA PHE A 223 -24.24 -20.83 -4.38
C PHE A 223 -23.63 -20.61 -5.77
N SER A 224 -23.76 -19.40 -6.35
CA SER A 224 -23.06 -18.99 -7.56
C SER A 224 -21.56 -19.02 -7.28
N VAL A 225 -20.90 -20.03 -7.84
CA VAL A 225 -19.45 -20.26 -7.70
C VAL A 225 -18.71 -19.29 -8.62
N ASP A 226 -18.76 -18.00 -8.31
CA ASP A 226 -17.91 -17.01 -8.96
C ASP A 226 -16.53 -17.03 -8.31
N LYS A 227 -15.63 -17.80 -8.95
CA LYS A 227 -14.21 -17.98 -8.62
C LYS A 227 -13.97 -18.70 -7.29
N GLU A 228 -13.69 -20.00 -7.40
CA GLU A 228 -12.99 -20.84 -6.40
C GLU A 228 -13.26 -20.48 -4.93
N GLY A 229 -14.40 -20.96 -4.41
CA GLY A 229 -14.61 -21.10 -2.96
C GLY A 229 -15.18 -19.90 -2.20
N GLN A 230 -15.50 -18.77 -2.84
CA GLN A 230 -16.10 -17.61 -2.16
C GLN A 230 -17.64 -17.66 -2.25
N ILE A 231 -18.32 -18.05 -1.17
CA ILE A 231 -19.77 -17.89 -1.04
C ILE A 231 -20.14 -16.42 -0.84
N ASN A 232 -21.26 -16.00 -1.44
CA ASN A 232 -21.86 -14.70 -1.15
C ASN A 232 -22.40 -14.67 0.29
N ARG A 233 -21.60 -14.09 1.20
CA ARG A 233 -21.91 -13.99 2.63
C ARG A 233 -23.22 -13.25 2.89
N SER A 234 -23.47 -12.16 2.16
CA SER A 234 -24.69 -11.37 2.33
C SER A 234 -25.93 -12.18 1.97
N GLY A 235 -25.89 -12.92 0.86
CA GLY A 235 -26.96 -13.84 0.50
C GLY A 235 -27.13 -14.97 1.52
N LEU A 236 -26.03 -15.52 2.05
CA LEU A 236 -26.07 -16.61 3.01
C LEU A 236 -26.73 -16.16 4.33
N PHE A 237 -26.40 -14.96 4.83
CA PHE A 237 -27.07 -14.40 5.98
C PHE A 237 -28.54 -14.09 5.71
N GLN A 238 -28.89 -13.61 4.51
CA GLN A 238 -30.30 -13.42 4.13
C GLN A 238 -31.05 -14.75 4.18
N LEU A 239 -30.47 -15.81 3.62
CA LEU A 239 -31.04 -17.16 3.62
C LEU A 239 -31.26 -17.69 5.05
N LEU A 240 -30.29 -17.51 5.94
CA LEU A 240 -30.37 -17.92 7.35
C LEU A 240 -31.46 -17.19 8.15
N HIS A 241 -31.84 -15.98 7.76
CA HIS A 241 -32.89 -15.20 8.42
C HIS A 241 -34.30 -15.53 7.90
N MET A 242 -34.42 -16.37 6.86
CA MET A 242 -35.72 -16.73 6.32
C MET A 242 -36.42 -17.74 7.23
N GLU A 243 -37.60 -17.37 7.70
CA GLU A 243 -38.48 -18.24 8.45
C GLU A 243 -39.29 -19.10 7.48
N VAL A 244 -38.90 -20.38 7.36
CA VAL A 244 -39.64 -21.38 6.59
C VAL A 244 -39.90 -22.60 7.48
N ASP A 245 -41.16 -23.01 7.54
CA ASP A 245 -41.61 -24.14 8.35
C ASP A 245 -41.53 -25.47 7.57
N ASP A 246 -40.31 -25.83 7.13
CA ASP A 246 -39.99 -27.13 6.54
C ASP A 246 -38.81 -27.75 7.31
N TYR A 247 -38.91 -29.05 7.61
CA TYR A 247 -37.90 -29.74 8.41
C TYR A 247 -36.54 -29.85 7.71
N ARG A 248 -36.51 -30.02 6.38
CA ARG A 248 -35.27 -30.04 5.58
C ARG A 248 -34.67 -28.65 5.50
N TRP A 249 -35.52 -27.62 5.38
CA TRP A 249 -35.06 -26.23 5.43
C TRP A 249 -34.34 -25.93 6.75
N LYS A 250 -34.96 -26.27 7.89
CA LYS A 250 -34.35 -26.09 9.22
C LYS A 250 -33.01 -26.82 9.33
N ARG A 251 -32.96 -28.08 8.88
CA ARG A 251 -31.70 -28.86 8.84
C ARG A 251 -30.65 -28.25 7.92
N ALA A 252 -31.05 -27.69 6.79
CA ALA A 252 -30.14 -26.99 5.90
C ALA A 252 -29.57 -25.73 6.56
N MET A 253 -30.40 -24.94 7.25
CA MET A 253 -29.95 -23.77 8.01
C MET A 253 -28.99 -24.16 9.14
N ASP A 254 -29.21 -25.29 9.80
CA ASP A 254 -28.29 -25.81 10.82
C ASP A 254 -26.95 -26.21 10.20
N ALA A 255 -26.96 -26.95 9.09
CA ALA A 255 -25.74 -27.28 8.37
C ALA A 255 -24.99 -26.04 7.84
N LEU A 256 -25.72 -24.99 7.41
CA LEU A 256 -25.12 -23.71 7.04
C LEU A 256 -24.46 -23.00 8.23
N ARG A 257 -25.07 -23.06 9.43
CA ARG A 257 -24.48 -22.49 10.65
C ARG A 257 -23.21 -23.24 11.05
N ASP A 258 -23.23 -24.56 10.99
CA ASP A 258 -22.08 -25.42 11.28
C ASP A 258 -20.94 -25.23 10.26
N ALA A 259 -21.28 -24.85 9.02
CA ALA A 259 -20.29 -24.56 8.00
C ALA A 259 -19.52 -23.25 8.27
N ILE A 260 -20.07 -22.28 9.01
CA ILE A 260 -19.42 -20.97 9.21
C ILE A 260 -18.26 -21.10 10.19
N ARG A 261 -17.04 -20.75 9.75
CA ARG A 261 -15.83 -20.83 10.57
C ARG A 261 -15.08 -19.50 10.53
N ILE A 262 -14.53 -19.09 11.68
CA ILE A 262 -13.60 -17.96 11.76
C ILE A 262 -12.19 -18.49 11.54
N VAL A 263 -11.55 -18.13 10.42
CA VAL A 263 -10.19 -18.60 10.07
C VAL A 263 -9.11 -17.58 10.38
N GLY A 264 -9.50 -16.36 10.76
CA GLY A 264 -8.56 -15.32 11.16
C GLY A 264 -9.27 -13.99 11.40
N ALA A 265 -8.48 -12.93 11.57
CA ALA A 265 -9.00 -11.58 11.73
C ALA A 265 -8.15 -10.57 10.94
N LYS A 266 -8.81 -9.66 10.24
CA LYS A 266 -8.17 -8.53 9.55
C LYS A 266 -8.30 -7.28 10.41
N ARG A 267 -7.18 -6.57 10.59
CA ARG A 267 -7.13 -5.27 11.28
C ARG A 267 -7.15 -4.16 10.24
N TYR A 268 -8.13 -3.28 10.34
CA TYR A 268 -8.27 -2.10 9.50
C TYR A 268 -7.97 -0.87 10.35
N VAL A 269 -7.26 0.09 9.77
CA VAL A 269 -7.05 1.41 10.36
C VAL A 269 -7.70 2.45 9.48
N ARG A 270 -8.48 3.34 10.08
CA ARG A 270 -9.16 4.44 9.39
C ARG A 270 -8.80 5.77 10.05
N PHE A 271 -8.54 6.77 9.22
CA PHE A 271 -8.12 8.09 9.63
C PHE A 271 -9.21 9.10 9.26
N TYR A 272 -9.48 10.03 10.18
CA TYR A 272 -10.51 11.04 9.99
C TYR A 272 -10.05 12.40 10.50
N ARG A 273 -10.57 13.45 9.86
CA ARG A 273 -10.49 14.84 10.31
C ARG A 273 -11.86 15.50 10.27
N ARG A 274 -12.03 16.60 10.98
CA ARG A 274 -13.16 17.52 10.82
C ARG A 274 -12.69 18.96 11.07
N PRO A 275 -13.32 19.96 10.44
CA PRO A 275 -12.90 21.35 10.57
C PRO A 275 -13.16 21.92 11.97
N GLU A 276 -14.26 21.52 12.61
CA GLU A 276 -14.67 22.04 13.92
C GLU A 276 -15.43 21.00 14.75
N THR A 277 -15.57 21.28 16.05
CA THR A 277 -16.33 20.42 16.97
C THR A 277 -17.81 20.42 16.59
N GLY A 278 -18.33 19.26 16.21
CA GLY A 278 -19.73 19.09 15.78
C GLY A 278 -19.91 18.89 14.27
N ALA A 279 -18.90 19.23 13.47
CA ALA A 279 -18.90 18.92 12.04
C ALA A 279 -18.80 17.41 11.77
N ALA A 280 -19.27 17.01 10.59
CA ALA A 280 -19.16 15.64 10.10
C ALA A 280 -17.69 15.23 9.94
N TRP A 281 -17.41 13.95 10.18
CA TRP A 281 -16.08 13.39 9.98
C TRP A 281 -15.78 13.17 8.50
N GLU A 282 -14.65 13.70 8.04
CA GLU A 282 -14.12 13.46 6.70
C GLU A 282 -13.03 12.37 6.76
N PRO A 283 -13.14 11.31 5.95
CA PRO A 283 -12.11 10.28 5.89
C PRO A 283 -10.87 10.81 5.17
N ILE A 284 -9.69 10.49 5.70
CA ILE A 284 -8.41 10.72 5.03
C ILE A 284 -8.10 9.44 4.26
N VAL A 285 -8.20 9.51 2.93
CA VAL A 285 -7.98 8.38 2.01
C VAL A 285 -6.83 8.67 1.05
N ILE A 286 -6.03 7.65 0.77
CA ILE A 286 -5.08 7.68 -0.34
C ILE A 286 -5.85 7.21 -1.58
N ASP A 287 -6.36 8.17 -2.35
CA ASP A 287 -7.17 7.93 -3.55
C ASP A 287 -6.42 8.44 -4.79
N LEU A 288 -5.96 7.52 -5.64
CA LEU A 288 -5.22 7.83 -6.86
C LEU A 288 -6.06 8.61 -7.88
N ALA A 289 -7.39 8.51 -7.84
CA ALA A 289 -8.28 9.24 -8.75
C ALA A 289 -8.47 10.71 -8.34
N ARG A 290 -8.18 11.03 -7.07
CA ARG A 290 -8.30 12.38 -6.49
C ARG A 290 -6.95 13.04 -6.19
N ALA A 291 -5.85 12.36 -6.51
CA ALA A 291 -4.48 12.82 -6.31
C ALA A 291 -4.09 13.96 -7.27
#